data_AF-A0A3P6NGQ5-F1
#
_entry.id   AF-A0A3P6NGQ5-F1
#
_cell.length_a   1.000
_cell.length_b   1.000
_cell.length_c   1.000
_cell.angle_alpha   90.00
_cell.angle_beta   90.00
_cell.angle_gamma   90.00
#
_symmetry.space_group_name_H-M   'P 1'
#
loop_
_entity.id
_entity.type
_entity.pdbx_description
1 polymer ?
#
loop_
_entity_poly.entity_id
_entity_poly.type
_entity_poly.pdbx_seq_one_letter_code
_entity_poly.pdbx_strand_id
1 'polypeptide(L)'
;MIDGASSLGTLCHSAQYEQNTRQCTLFAVSISPTGTAQYNPNANVLYFEKLCVPEAVMGKCKGDMRRVPQYILIGHARATVDAPTHSSCVEKCMTAFVNFGFICRSAMHFYEFSKENCILNVHSSRTRAPFFTAEKRQKVDYIEMNDCFHDERECF
;
A
#
# COMPACT_ATOMS: atom_id res chain seq x y z
N MET A 1 -31.38 -1.17 -32.62
CA MET A 1 -30.08 -1.12 -33.33
C MET A 1 -28.98 -1.28 -32.28
N ILE A 2 -28.39 -2.48 -32.28
CA ILE A 2 -27.05 -2.87 -31.78
C ILE A 2 -26.64 -2.37 -30.39
N ASP A 3 -26.87 -3.23 -29.39
CA ASP A 3 -26.07 -3.36 -28.18
C ASP A 3 -24.58 -3.55 -28.54
N GLY A 4 -23.68 -2.76 -27.96
CA GLY A 4 -22.28 -2.81 -28.38
C GLY A 4 -21.28 -2.00 -27.58
N ALA A 5 -21.54 -1.71 -26.30
CA ALA A 5 -20.47 -1.42 -25.36
C ALA A 5 -20.36 -2.60 -24.40
N SER A 6 -19.83 -3.71 -24.91
CA SER A 6 -19.36 -4.81 -24.07
C SER A 6 -18.35 -4.21 -23.08
N SER A 7 -18.71 -4.19 -21.80
CA SER A 7 -17.80 -3.89 -20.69
C SER A 7 -16.79 -5.04 -20.59
N LEU A 8 -15.84 -5.06 -21.52
CA LEU A 8 -14.80 -6.06 -21.59
C LEU A 8 -13.77 -5.82 -20.47
N GLY A 9 -14.06 -6.37 -19.29
CA GLY A 9 -13.08 -6.97 -18.38
C GLY A 9 -12.21 -6.03 -17.55
N THR A 10 -12.67 -5.69 -16.34
CA THR A 10 -11.72 -5.36 -15.25
C THR A 10 -11.14 -6.65 -14.66
N LEU A 11 -10.44 -7.43 -15.49
CA LEU A 11 -9.77 -8.68 -15.06
C LEU A 11 -8.34 -8.42 -14.54
N CYS A 12 -7.90 -7.17 -14.42
CA CYS A 12 -6.57 -6.86 -13.91
C CYS A 12 -6.67 -6.33 -12.48
N HIS A 13 -6.32 -7.17 -11.51
CA HIS A 13 -6.12 -6.82 -10.11
C HIS A 13 -4.65 -6.52 -9.81
N SER A 14 -3.73 -7.20 -10.49
CA SER A 14 -2.29 -6.97 -10.36
C SER A 14 -1.52 -7.18 -11.67
N ALA A 15 -0.28 -6.71 -11.69
CA ALA A 15 0.65 -6.85 -12.80
C ALA A 15 2.05 -7.19 -12.29
N GLN A 16 2.80 -7.95 -13.07
CA GLN A 16 4.22 -8.20 -12.85
C GLN A 16 5.01 -7.70 -14.05
N TYR A 17 6.09 -6.98 -13.79
CA TYR A 17 7.05 -6.54 -14.79
C TYR A 17 8.39 -7.24 -14.57
N GLU A 18 8.76 -8.16 -15.45
CA GLU A 18 10.05 -8.85 -15.45
C GLU A 18 11.09 -7.97 -16.15
N GLN A 19 12.09 -7.51 -15.40
CA GLN A 19 13.03 -6.49 -15.86
C GLN A 19 13.97 -7.02 -16.95
N ASN A 20 14.35 -8.30 -16.88
CA ASN A 20 15.29 -8.91 -17.83
C ASN A 20 14.69 -9.04 -19.23
N THR A 21 13.45 -9.51 -19.31
CA THR A 21 12.73 -9.71 -20.59
C THR A 21 11.90 -8.50 -20.99
N ARG A 22 11.76 -7.51 -20.11
CA ARG A 22 10.91 -6.32 -20.25
C ARG A 22 9.44 -6.67 -20.51
N GLN A 23 8.97 -7.80 -19.98
CA GLN A 23 7.62 -8.31 -20.19
C GLN A 23 6.71 -7.90 -19.03
N CYS A 24 5.50 -7.44 -19.36
CA CYS A 24 4.43 -7.19 -18.41
C CYS A 24 3.36 -8.28 -18.51
N THR A 25 3.03 -8.90 -17.38
CA THR A 25 1.99 -9.92 -17.27
C THR A 25 0.90 -9.44 -16.33
N LEU A 26 -0.35 -9.49 -16.77
CA LEU A 26 -1.52 -9.04 -16.01
C LEU A 26 -2.22 -10.23 -15.35
N PHE A 27 -2.75 -10.02 -14.14
CA PHE A 27 -3.41 -11.05 -13.35
C PHE A 27 -4.74 -10.56 -12.78
N ALA A 28 -5.70 -11.49 -12.69
CA ALA A 28 -7.01 -11.25 -12.08
C ALA A 28 -7.04 -11.45 -10.56
N VAL A 29 -5.88 -11.62 -9.94
CA VAL A 29 -5.75 -11.83 -8.48
C VAL A 29 -4.67 -10.90 -7.92
N SER A 30 -4.76 -10.58 -6.64
CA SER A 30 -3.71 -9.95 -5.86
C SER A 30 -2.97 -10.96 -4.99
N ILE A 31 -1.80 -10.57 -4.47
CA ILE A 31 -1.07 -11.39 -3.49
C ILE A 31 -1.77 -11.39 -2.13
N SER A 32 -1.60 -12.47 -1.39
CA SER A 32 -2.03 -12.60 0.00
C SER A 32 -1.48 -11.45 0.87
N PRO A 33 -2.20 -10.98 1.90
CA PRO A 33 -3.49 -11.48 2.40
C PRO A 33 -4.73 -10.83 1.78
N THR A 34 -4.58 -9.82 0.91
CA THR A 34 -5.70 -9.17 0.23
C THR A 34 -6.26 -10.01 -0.93
N GLY A 35 -5.43 -10.85 -1.54
CA GLY A 35 -5.85 -11.81 -2.57
C GLY A 35 -5.43 -13.26 -2.29
N THR A 36 -5.50 -14.08 -3.33
CA THR A 36 -5.29 -15.55 -3.23
C THR A 36 -3.92 -16.01 -3.74
N ALA A 37 -3.16 -15.13 -4.40
CA ALA A 37 -1.84 -15.49 -4.92
C ALA A 37 -0.79 -15.51 -3.80
N GLN A 38 0.17 -16.44 -3.89
CA GLN A 38 1.29 -16.48 -2.97
C GLN A 38 2.35 -15.44 -3.37
N TYR A 39 2.87 -14.72 -2.37
CA TYR A 39 3.99 -13.82 -2.58
C TYR A 39 5.30 -14.62 -2.57
N ASN A 40 6.01 -14.62 -3.71
CA ASN A 40 7.36 -15.16 -3.83
C ASN A 40 8.32 -14.03 -4.21
N PRO A 41 9.18 -13.55 -3.29
CA PRO A 41 10.09 -12.43 -3.56
C PRO A 41 11.01 -12.73 -4.74
N ASN A 42 11.08 -11.82 -5.70
CA ASN A 42 12.00 -11.90 -6.83
C ASN A 42 12.55 -10.50 -7.13
N ALA A 43 13.87 -10.33 -7.05
CA ALA A 43 14.53 -9.04 -7.25
C ALA A 43 14.42 -8.52 -8.70
N ASN A 44 14.16 -9.39 -9.67
CA ASN A 44 14.03 -9.03 -11.08
C ASN A 44 12.59 -8.73 -11.50
N VAL A 45 11.60 -8.90 -10.60
CA VAL A 45 10.18 -8.69 -10.89
C VAL A 45 9.66 -7.53 -10.05
N LEU A 46 9.09 -6.52 -10.72
CA LEU A 46 8.30 -5.48 -10.06
C LEU A 46 6.84 -5.91 -10.02
N TYR A 47 6.24 -5.86 -8.84
CA TYR A 47 4.84 -6.18 -8.62
C TYR A 47 4.02 -4.91 -8.40
N PHE A 48 2.90 -4.80 -9.11
CA PHE A 48 1.94 -3.71 -8.98
C PHE A 48 0.56 -4.28 -8.71
N GLU A 49 -0.21 -3.66 -7.82
CA GLU A 49 -1.60 -4.02 -7.60
C GLU A 49 -2.47 -2.78 -7.50
N LYS A 50 -3.74 -2.95 -7.83
CA LYS A 50 -4.73 -1.90 -7.62
C LYS A 50 -5.12 -1.84 -6.16
N LEU A 51 -5.12 -0.64 -5.60
CA LEU A 51 -5.73 -0.37 -4.32
C LEU A 51 -6.99 0.47 -4.54
N CYS A 52 -8.15 -0.08 -4.17
CA CYS A 52 -9.37 0.70 -4.11
C CYS A 52 -9.31 1.60 -2.87
N VAL A 53 -9.56 2.90 -3.04
CA VAL A 53 -9.64 3.87 -1.93
C VAL A 53 -10.94 4.66 -2.02
N PRO A 54 -11.48 5.18 -0.91
CA PRO A 54 -12.67 6.03 -0.97
C PRO A 54 -12.46 7.28 -1.82
N GLU A 55 -13.54 7.78 -2.43
CA GLU A 55 -13.53 8.98 -3.27
C GLU A 55 -12.94 10.20 -2.55
N ALA A 56 -13.19 10.33 -1.24
CA ALA A 56 -12.68 11.41 -0.41
C ALA A 56 -11.14 11.52 -0.33
N VAL A 57 -10.42 10.46 -0.73
CA VAL A 57 -8.94 10.44 -0.79
C VAL A 57 -8.41 10.22 -2.21
N MET A 58 -9.28 10.10 -3.21
CA MET A 58 -8.87 10.06 -4.61
C MET A 58 -8.09 11.33 -4.98
N GLY A 59 -6.99 11.18 -5.71
CA GLY A 59 -6.14 12.29 -6.16
C GLY A 59 -5.27 12.94 -5.07
N LYS A 60 -5.38 12.54 -3.80
CA LYS A 60 -4.45 12.98 -2.73
C LYS A 60 -3.06 12.37 -2.85
N CYS A 61 -2.97 11.25 -3.58
CA CYS A 61 -1.73 10.56 -3.88
C CYS A 61 -1.39 10.78 -5.35
N LYS A 62 -0.29 11.50 -5.63
CA LYS A 62 0.19 11.72 -7.00
C LYS A 62 1.27 10.71 -7.42
N GLY A 63 2.06 10.22 -6.46
CA GLY A 63 3.06 9.17 -6.69
C GLY A 63 2.57 7.78 -6.32
N ASP A 64 3.51 6.86 -6.16
CA ASP A 64 3.26 5.48 -5.78
C ASP A 64 3.28 5.27 -4.25
N MET A 65 2.64 4.18 -3.84
CA MET A 65 2.73 3.66 -2.48
C MET A 65 3.51 2.36 -2.52
N ARG A 66 4.49 2.21 -1.64
CA ARG A 66 5.30 0.99 -1.58
C ARG A 66 4.79 0.08 -0.47
N ARG A 67 4.21 -1.05 -0.85
CA ARG A 67 3.84 -2.13 0.07
C ARG A 67 5.03 -3.06 0.30
N VAL A 68 5.30 -3.38 1.56
CA VAL A 68 6.30 -4.37 1.97
C VAL A 68 5.64 -5.40 2.90
N PRO A 69 5.36 -6.62 2.40
CA PRO A 69 4.82 -7.68 3.24
C PRO A 69 5.80 -8.07 4.36
N GLN A 70 5.26 -8.39 5.54
CA GLN A 70 6.01 -8.93 6.69
C GLN A 70 7.15 -8.03 7.20
N TYR A 71 6.94 -6.72 7.19
CA TYR A 71 7.86 -5.76 7.79
C TYR A 71 7.10 -4.78 8.69
N ILE A 72 7.83 -4.24 9.67
CA ILE A 72 7.33 -3.24 10.61
C ILE A 72 8.35 -2.11 10.81
N LEU A 73 7.88 -0.98 11.34
CA LEU A 73 8.69 0.15 11.77
C LEU A 73 8.53 0.35 13.29
N ILE A 74 9.59 0.08 14.04
CA ILE A 74 9.54 0.08 15.52
C ILE A 74 9.62 1.50 16.08
N GLY A 75 8.79 1.81 17.08
CA GLY A 75 8.95 2.99 17.94
C GLY A 75 8.59 4.34 17.31
N HIS A 76 7.92 4.35 16.15
CA HIS A 76 7.58 5.57 15.41
C HIS A 76 6.08 5.77 15.18
N ALA A 77 5.26 4.99 15.90
CA ALA A 77 3.82 5.13 15.91
C ALA A 77 3.41 6.47 16.51
N ARG A 78 2.56 7.21 15.79
CA ARG A 78 1.95 8.46 16.28
C ARG A 78 0.49 8.27 16.66
N ALA A 79 -0.20 7.40 15.95
CA ALA A 79 -1.57 7.01 16.25
C ALA A 79 -1.77 5.52 15.92
N THR A 80 -2.64 4.87 16.69
CA THR A 80 -3.08 3.51 16.44
C THR A 80 -4.60 3.53 16.39
N VAL A 81 -5.18 2.98 15.32
CA VAL A 81 -6.61 3.06 15.04
C VAL A 81 -7.14 1.73 14.51
N ASP A 82 -8.46 1.58 14.53
CA ASP A 82 -9.14 0.45 13.93
C ASP A 82 -9.23 0.65 12.41
N ALA A 83 -8.88 -0.39 11.65
CA ALA A 83 -9.08 -0.46 10.21
C ALA A 83 -9.53 -1.88 9.81
N PRO A 84 -10.77 -2.05 9.32
CA PRO A 84 -11.27 -3.38 8.94
C PRO A 84 -10.54 -3.97 7.73
N THR A 85 -9.91 -3.13 6.90
CA THR A 85 -9.18 -3.55 5.71
C THR A 85 -7.88 -2.77 5.57
N HIS A 86 -6.94 -3.34 4.82
CA HIS A 86 -5.70 -2.68 4.42
C HIS A 86 -5.94 -1.33 3.74
N SER A 87 -6.90 -1.29 2.81
CA SER A 87 -7.32 -0.05 2.14
C SER A 87 -7.82 1.01 3.12
N SER A 88 -8.62 0.60 4.12
CA SER A 88 -9.07 1.53 5.16
C SER A 88 -7.89 2.06 5.99
N CYS A 89 -6.87 1.23 6.27
CA CYS A 89 -5.67 1.71 6.97
C CYS A 89 -4.90 2.74 6.14
N VAL A 90 -4.77 2.52 4.83
CA VAL A 90 -4.19 3.48 3.88
C VAL A 90 -4.98 4.79 3.88
N GLU A 91 -6.31 4.73 3.82
CA GLU A 91 -7.18 5.91 3.91
C GLU A 91 -6.97 6.70 5.22
N LYS A 92 -6.86 6.01 6.36
CA LYS A 92 -6.58 6.67 7.66
C LYS A 92 -5.22 7.36 7.67
N CYS A 93 -4.22 6.79 7.02
CA CYS A 93 -2.92 7.44 6.83
C CYS A 93 -3.04 8.67 5.91
N MET A 94 -3.73 8.57 4.78
CA MET A 94 -3.96 9.68 3.84
C MET A 94 -4.75 10.85 4.46
N THR A 95 -5.58 10.56 5.44
CA THR A 95 -6.41 11.56 6.15
C THR A 95 -5.85 11.94 7.52
N ALA A 96 -4.65 11.45 7.88
CA ALA A 96 -4.09 11.63 9.22
C ALA A 96 -3.84 13.10 9.58
N PHE A 97 -3.54 13.95 8.60
CA PHE A 97 -3.36 15.38 8.86
C PHE A 97 -4.65 16.01 9.37
N VAL A 98 -5.78 15.69 8.75
CA VAL A 98 -7.10 16.20 9.11
C VAL A 98 -7.58 15.61 10.43
N ASN A 99 -7.40 14.30 10.63
CA ASN A 99 -7.98 13.59 11.77
C ASN A 99 -7.11 13.61 13.03
N PHE A 100 -5.79 13.72 12.88
CA PHE A 100 -4.82 13.57 13.98
C PHE A 100 -3.73 14.67 14.01
N GLY A 101 -3.72 15.60 13.05
CA GLY A 101 -2.79 16.73 13.03
C GLY A 101 -1.34 16.38 12.66
N PHE A 102 -1.09 15.29 11.92
CA PHE A 102 0.26 14.95 11.45
C PHE A 102 0.28 14.38 10.03
N ILE A 103 1.41 14.55 9.33
CA ILE A 103 1.65 13.91 8.03
C ILE A 103 2.08 12.47 8.28
N CYS A 104 1.22 11.52 7.90
CA CYS A 104 1.53 10.10 7.96
C CYS A 104 2.48 9.73 6.81
N ARG A 105 3.65 9.19 7.14
CA ARG A 105 4.69 8.78 6.16
C ARG A 105 4.71 7.29 5.90
N SER A 106 4.21 6.50 6.84
CA SER A 106 3.97 5.07 6.64
C SER A 106 2.88 4.54 7.55
N ALA A 107 2.23 3.45 7.13
CA ALA A 107 1.24 2.73 7.91
C ALA A 107 1.66 1.26 8.06
N MET A 108 1.16 0.59 9.10
CA MET A 108 1.24 -0.86 9.25
C MET A 108 -0.16 -1.38 9.50
N HIS A 109 -0.60 -2.37 8.71
CA HIS A 109 -1.90 -3.01 8.89
C HIS A 109 -1.70 -4.47 9.29
N PHE A 110 -2.19 -4.81 10.48
CA PHE A 110 -2.16 -6.16 11.02
C PHE A 110 -3.49 -6.86 10.76
N TYR A 111 -3.44 -7.98 10.04
CA TYR A 111 -4.65 -8.64 9.52
C TYR A 111 -5.38 -9.51 10.54
N GLU A 112 -4.68 -9.93 11.60
CA GLU A 112 -5.20 -10.88 12.59
C GLU A 112 -5.89 -10.20 13.78
N PHE A 113 -5.87 -8.86 13.82
CA PHE A 113 -6.53 -8.06 14.86
C PHE A 113 -7.66 -7.23 14.24
N SER A 114 -8.77 -7.14 14.97
CA SER A 114 -9.94 -6.35 14.58
C SER A 114 -9.97 -4.94 15.19
N LYS A 115 -9.10 -4.69 16.17
CA LYS A 115 -8.94 -3.40 16.86
C LYS A 115 -7.47 -3.02 16.93
N GLU A 116 -7.20 -1.73 16.97
CA GLU A 116 -5.86 -1.13 17.09
C GLU A 116 -4.85 -1.75 16.10
N ASN A 117 -5.35 -2.10 14.92
CA ASN A 117 -4.65 -2.93 13.95
C ASN A 117 -4.05 -2.11 12.80
N CYS A 118 -4.29 -0.80 12.78
CA CYS A 118 -3.67 0.16 11.86
C CYS A 118 -2.79 1.13 12.63
N ILE A 119 -1.48 1.02 12.45
CA ILE A 119 -0.49 1.86 13.10
C ILE A 119 0.02 2.91 12.12
N LEU A 120 -0.17 4.18 12.45
CA LEU A 120 0.19 5.32 11.61
C LEU A 120 1.48 5.96 12.13
N ASN A 121 2.46 6.14 11.25
CA ASN A 121 3.81 6.60 11.61
C ASN A 121 4.14 7.95 10.96
N VAL A 122 4.89 8.78 11.69
CA VAL A 122 5.45 10.04 11.19
C VAL A 122 6.75 9.85 10.39
N HIS A 123 7.30 8.65 10.42
CA HIS A 123 8.51 8.25 9.73
C HIS A 123 8.24 7.08 8.78
N SER A 124 9.26 6.70 8.02
CA SER A 124 9.25 5.65 7.02
C SER A 124 10.56 4.87 7.05
N SER A 125 10.62 3.74 6.34
CA SER A 125 11.82 2.91 6.22
C SER A 125 13.02 3.68 5.65
N ARG A 126 12.78 4.71 4.81
CA ARG A 126 13.84 5.59 4.29
C ARG A 126 14.40 6.54 5.35
N THR A 127 13.53 7.09 6.19
CA THR A 127 13.92 8.08 7.21
C THR A 127 14.39 7.46 8.52
N ARG A 128 14.00 6.20 8.79
CA ARG A 128 14.31 5.45 10.02
C ARG A 128 14.68 3.99 9.71
N ALA A 129 15.58 3.79 8.75
CA ALA A 129 16.03 2.47 8.31
C ALA A 129 16.48 1.52 9.45
N PRO A 130 17.20 1.97 10.50
CA PRO A 130 17.60 1.09 11.60
C PRO A 130 16.44 0.45 12.37
N PHE A 131 15.24 1.02 12.28
CA PHE A 131 14.04 0.54 12.97
C PHE A 131 13.10 -0.24 12.05
N PHE A 132 13.45 -0.38 10.77
CA PHE A 132 12.70 -1.13 9.79
C PHE A 132 13.16 -2.58 9.76
N THR A 133 12.32 -3.49 10.24
CA THR A 133 12.70 -4.90 10.44
C THR A 133 11.58 -5.83 9.99
N ALA A 134 11.97 -7.07 9.64
CA ALA A 134 11.03 -8.12 9.35
C ALA A 134 10.21 -8.50 10.59
N GLU A 135 8.90 -8.66 10.40
CA GLU A 135 8.00 -9.27 11.38
C GLU A 135 7.88 -10.77 11.08
N LYS A 136 7.89 -11.60 12.14
CA LYS A 136 8.00 -13.07 12.01
C LYS A 136 6.79 -13.83 12.52
N ARG A 137 5.91 -13.17 13.26
CA ARG A 137 4.80 -13.81 13.97
C ARG A 137 3.46 -13.33 13.44
N GLN A 138 3.27 -12.03 13.38
CA GLN A 138 1.97 -11.44 13.06
C GLN A 138 1.88 -11.12 11.57
N LYS A 139 0.76 -11.45 10.92
CA LYS A 139 0.54 -11.06 9.52
C LYS A 139 0.36 -9.56 9.41
N VAL A 140 1.33 -8.89 8.79
CA VAL A 140 1.36 -7.44 8.64
C VAL A 140 1.80 -7.03 7.24
N ASP A 141 1.23 -5.93 6.76
CA ASP A 141 1.80 -5.17 5.65
C ASP A 141 2.27 -3.81 6.16
N TYR A 142 3.50 -3.45 5.81
CA TYR A 142 3.98 -2.08 5.90
C TYR A 142 3.71 -1.35 4.58
N ILE A 143 3.19 -0.12 4.67
CA ILE A 143 2.85 0.72 3.52
C ILE A 143 3.59 2.04 3.65
N GLU A 144 4.43 2.36 2.67
CA GLU A 144 5.14 3.63 2.60
C GLU A 144 4.41 4.64 1.73
N MET A 145 4.33 5.88 2.22
CA MET A 145 3.61 6.99 1.60
C MET A 145 4.52 8.15 1.19
N ASN A 146 5.84 7.98 1.21
CA ASN A 146 6.78 9.08 0.96
C ASN A 146 6.51 9.73 -0.41
N ASP A 147 6.34 8.90 -1.44
CA ASP A 147 6.21 9.35 -2.81
C ASP A 147 4.79 9.85 -3.16
N CYS A 148 3.83 9.53 -2.29
CA CYS A 148 2.41 9.83 -2.44
C CYS A 148 2.10 11.35 -2.36
N PHE A 149 2.78 12.05 -1.46
CA PHE A 149 2.55 13.46 -1.15
C PHE A 149 3.55 14.41 -1.84
N HIS A 150 4.27 13.95 -2.87
CA HIS A 150 5.11 14.87 -3.64
C HIS A 150 4.22 15.93 -4.32
N ASP A 151 4.38 17.16 -3.83
CA ASP A 151 3.95 18.37 -4.51
C ASP A 151 4.87 18.55 -5.73
N GLU A 152 4.31 18.93 -6.89
CA GLU A 152 5.04 19.14 -8.16
C GLU A 152 5.92 20.41 -8.12
N ARG A 153 6.76 20.54 -7.08
CA ARG A 153 7.69 21.66 -6.88
C ARG A 153 9.14 21.23 -6.75
N GLU A 154 9.50 20.07 -7.28
CA GLU A 154 10.90 19.71 -7.55
C GLU A 154 11.01 19.11 -8.95
N CYS A 155 10.95 19.98 -9.96
CA CYS A 155 11.63 19.72 -11.22
C CYS A 155 13.12 20.06 -11.00
N PHE A 156 14.00 19.08 -11.19
CA PHE A 156 15.42 19.32 -11.48
C PHE A 156 15.63 19.34 -13.00
#